data_AF-A0A3B9YRA2-F1
#
_entry.id   AF-A0A3B9YRA2-F1
#
_cell.length_a   1.000
_cell.length_b   1.000
_cell.length_c   1.000
_cell.angle_alpha   90.00
_cell.angle_beta   90.00
_cell.angle_gamma   90.00
#
_symmetry.space_group_name_H-M   'P 1'
#
loop_
_entity.id
_entity.type
_entity.pdbx_description
1 polymer ?
#
loop_
_entity_poly.entity_id
_entity_poly.type
_entity_poly.pdbx_seq_one_letter_code
_entity_poly.pdbx_strand_id
1 'polypeptide(L)'
;EAEFFIFDDVRFNVDMHRVGYEVDSMEGPYNTGRDYEMGNLGHRPPVKGGYFPVPPVDSGQDIRSEMLAVMGEMGIEPEKHHHEVA
;
A
#
# COMPACT_ATOMS: atom_id res chain seq x y z
N GLU A 1 -17.62 -3.17 -4.39
CA GLU A 1 -16.19 -2.89 -4.48
C GLU A 1 -15.56 -3.25 -3.15
N ALA A 2 -14.59 -4.15 -3.16
CA ALA A 2 -13.91 -4.60 -1.94
C ALA A 2 -12.54 -3.92 -1.89
N GLU A 3 -12.47 -2.79 -1.19
CA GLU A 3 -11.22 -2.08 -0.94
C GLU A 3 -10.31 -2.92 -0.03
N PHE A 4 -8.99 -2.75 -0.19
CA PHE A 4 -7.98 -3.43 0.60
C PHE A 4 -6.72 -2.58 0.73
N PHE A 5 -5.86 -2.95 1.66
CA PHE A 5 -4.55 -2.34 1.86
C PHE A 5 -3.44 -3.32 1.48
N ILE A 6 -2.34 -2.79 0.94
CA ILE A 6 -1.08 -3.51 0.75
C ILE A 6 -0.07 -2.87 1.72
N PHE A 7 0.46 -3.67 2.64
CA PHE A 7 1.47 -3.25 3.61
C PHE A 7 2.76 -4.05 3.43
N ASP A 8 3.89 -3.46 3.78
CA ASP A 8 5.21 -4.10 3.72
C ASP A 8 5.54 -4.86 5.00
N ASP A 9 5.05 -4.38 6.15
CA ASP A 9 5.27 -5.03 7.45
C ASP A 9 4.07 -4.83 8.38
N VAL A 10 3.77 -5.86 9.18
CA VAL A 10 2.70 -5.84 10.19
C VAL A 10 3.22 -6.52 11.44
N ARG A 11 3.29 -5.78 12.54
CA ARG A 11 3.72 -6.27 13.86
C ARG A 11 2.61 -6.04 14.87
N PHE A 12 2.37 -7.02 15.74
CA PHE A 12 1.45 -6.87 16.84
C PHE A 12 1.89 -7.72 18.02
N ASN A 13 1.51 -7.30 19.23
CA ASN A 13 1.78 -8.06 20.45
C ASN A 13 0.62 -7.89 21.46
N VAL A 14 0.33 -8.95 22.19
CA VAL A 14 -0.69 -8.98 23.25
C VAL A 14 -0.11 -9.74 24.44
N ASP A 15 0.33 -8.99 25.44
CA ASP A 15 0.91 -9.47 26.69
C ASP A 15 0.10 -8.96 27.88
N MET A 16 0.25 -9.57 29.06
CA MET A 16 -0.52 -9.19 30.27
C MET A 16 -0.42 -7.71 30.67
N HIS A 17 0.64 -7.01 30.25
CA HIS A 17 0.92 -5.61 30.60
C HIS A 17 1.15 -4.70 29.39
N ARG A 18 1.00 -5.21 28.16
CA ARG A 18 1.24 -4.45 26.92
C ARG A 18 0.38 -4.97 25.78
N VAL A 19 -0.25 -4.06 25.05
CA VAL A 19 -0.88 -4.32 23.75
C VAL A 19 -0.33 -3.31 22.75
N GLY A 20 0.04 -3.77 21.56
CA GLY A 20 0.58 -2.91 20.51
C GLY A 20 0.35 -3.50 19.12
N TYR A 21 0.28 -2.61 18.13
CA TYR A 21 0.30 -2.96 16.73
C TYR A 21 1.01 -1.86 15.94
N GLU A 22 1.60 -2.24 14.83
CA GLU A 22 2.29 -1.37 13.89
C GLU A 22 2.08 -1.95 12.49
N VAL A 23 1.66 -1.10 11.55
CA VAL A 23 1.60 -1.41 10.14
C VAL A 23 2.49 -0.42 9.42
N ASP A 24 3.21 -0.90 8.43
CA ASP A 24 4.21 -0.12 7.71
C ASP A 24 4.02 -0.30 6.20
N SER A 25 4.17 0.81 5.48
CA SER A 25 4.20 0.85 4.02
C SER A 25 5.23 1.89 3.58
N MET A 26 5.98 1.58 2.53
CA MET A 26 6.91 2.52 1.90
C MET A 26 6.22 3.81 1.44
N GLU A 27 4.94 3.74 1.06
CA GLU A 27 4.12 4.92 0.72
C GLU A 27 3.64 5.71 1.95
N GLY A 28 3.75 5.15 3.15
CA GLY A 28 3.29 5.77 4.38
C GLY A 28 3.91 7.15 4.60
N PRO A 29 3.10 8.23 4.81
CA PRO A 29 3.63 9.58 4.98
C PRO A 29 4.51 9.75 6.24
N TYR A 30 4.40 8.82 7.21
CA TYR A 30 5.26 8.76 8.39
C TYR A 30 6.70 8.30 8.09
N ASN A 31 6.99 7.79 6.89
CA ASN A 31 8.32 7.30 6.48
C ASN A 31 9.18 8.36 5.76
N THR A 32 8.76 9.63 5.75
CA THR A 32 9.49 10.73 5.07
C THR A 32 10.94 10.91 5.54
N GLY A 33 11.23 10.63 6.81
CA GLY A 33 12.58 10.71 7.38
C GLY A 33 13.30 9.37 7.55
N ARG A 34 12.72 8.26 7.08
CA ARG A 34 13.30 6.94 7.25
C ARG A 34 14.51 6.74 6.35
N ASP A 35 15.53 6.11 6.90
CA ASP A 35 16.71 5.68 6.16
C ASP A 35 16.44 4.31 5.53
N TYR A 36 16.72 4.19 4.24
CA TYR A 36 16.52 2.99 3.44
C TYR A 36 17.84 2.65 2.76
N GLU A 37 18.16 1.36 2.65
CA GLU A 37 19.42 0.89 2.04
C GLU A 37 19.64 1.45 0.62
N MET A 38 18.57 1.58 -0.17
CA MET A 38 18.59 2.13 -1.53
C MET A 38 18.32 3.64 -1.60
N GLY A 39 18.25 4.32 -0.46
CA GLY A 39 17.87 5.72 -0.34
C GLY A 39 16.36 5.97 -0.25
N ASN A 40 15.99 7.15 0.25
CA ASN A 40 14.60 7.56 0.39
C ASN A 40 14.14 8.37 -0.85
N LEU A 41 13.32 7.75 -1.71
CA LEU A 41 12.88 8.36 -2.98
C LEU A 41 11.87 9.52 -2.81
N GLY A 42 11.29 9.69 -1.61
CA GLY A 42 10.44 10.84 -1.29
C GLY A 42 9.01 10.84 -1.86
N HIS A 43 8.75 10.17 -2.99
CA HIS A 43 7.44 10.14 -3.65
C HIS A 43 6.41 9.33 -2.86
N ARG A 44 5.59 10.02 -2.06
CA ARG A 44 4.56 9.42 -1.21
C ARG A 44 3.27 10.22 -1.26
N PRO A 45 2.10 9.56 -1.29
CA PRO A 45 0.84 10.27 -1.14
C PRO A 45 0.74 10.89 0.28
N PRO A 46 0.18 12.10 0.42
CA PRO A 46 -0.19 12.61 1.73
C PRO A 46 -1.40 11.83 2.28
N VAL A 47 -1.73 12.04 3.55
CA VAL A 47 -2.96 11.50 4.16
C VAL A 47 -4.18 11.92 3.33
N LYS A 48 -5.01 10.95 2.93
CA LYS A 48 -6.15 11.13 2.00
C LYS A 48 -5.75 11.56 0.57
N GLY A 49 -4.49 11.36 0.20
CA GLY A 49 -3.91 11.79 -1.08
C GLY A 49 -3.65 10.65 -2.06
N GLY A 50 -4.05 9.42 -1.75
CA GLY A 50 -3.80 8.25 -2.58
C GLY A 50 -4.77 8.07 -3.75
N TYR A 51 -5.78 8.92 -3.91
CA TYR A 51 -6.78 8.74 -4.97
C TYR A 51 -6.21 9.11 -6.35
N PHE A 52 -5.84 8.08 -7.13
CA PHE A 52 -5.33 8.19 -8.51
C PHE A 52 -4.12 9.12 -8.76
N PRO A 53 -3.07 9.16 -7.91
CA PRO A 53 -1.80 9.71 -8.36
C PRO A 53 -1.17 8.79 -9.42
N VAL A 54 -0.27 9.33 -10.22
CA VAL A 54 0.51 8.52 -11.17
C VAL A 54 1.84 8.07 -10.54
N PRO A 55 2.47 7.00 -11.04
CA PRO A 55 3.84 6.66 -10.67
C PRO A 55 4.78 7.87 -10.85
N PRO A 56 5.77 8.06 -9.95
CA PRO A 56 6.20 7.15 -8.89
C PRO A 56 5.48 7.32 -7.54
N VAL A 57 4.46 8.18 -7.43
CA VAL A 57 3.72 8.37 -6.17
C VAL A 57 2.83 7.16 -5.87
N ASP A 58 2.22 6.59 -6.91
CA ASP A 58 1.57 5.28 -6.88
C ASP A 58 2.59 4.18 -7.18
N SER A 59 3.03 3.47 -6.15
CA SER A 59 3.94 2.33 -6.26
C SER A 59 3.19 1.01 -6.50
N GLY A 60 1.88 0.99 -6.32
CA GLY A 60 1.03 -0.20 -6.43
C GLY A 60 0.49 -0.49 -7.84
N GLN A 61 0.80 0.33 -8.85
CA GLN A 61 0.25 0.18 -10.20
C GLN A 61 0.49 -1.21 -10.80
N ASP A 62 1.74 -1.69 -10.76
CA ASP A 62 2.13 -2.96 -11.38
C ASP A 62 1.48 -4.15 -10.67
N ILE A 63 1.53 -4.18 -9.33
CA ILE A 63 0.93 -5.28 -8.55
C ILE A 63 -0.59 -5.31 -8.73
N ARG A 64 -1.28 -4.15 -8.78
CA ARG A 64 -2.73 -4.13 -9.06
C ARG A 64 -3.05 -4.64 -10.47
N SER A 65 -2.19 -4.35 -11.45
CA SER A 65 -2.36 -4.87 -12.82
C SER A 65 -2.19 -6.40 -12.86
N GLU A 66 -1.23 -6.94 -12.10
CA GLU A 66 -1.03 -8.38 -11.94
C GLU A 66 -2.22 -9.05 -11.24
N MET A 67 -2.78 -8.43 -10.20
CA MET A 67 -4.01 -8.90 -9.54
C MET A 67 -5.16 -9.02 -10.54
N LEU A 68 -5.35 -8.03 -11.44
CA LEU A 68 -6.39 -8.10 -12.48
C LEU A 68 -6.15 -9.25 -13.47
N ALA A 69 -4.90 -9.49 -13.86
CA ALA A 69 -4.56 -10.59 -14.75
C ALA A 69 -4.92 -11.96 -14.13
N VAL A 70 -4.54 -12.18 -12.86
CA VAL A 70 -4.86 -13.41 -12.12
C VAL A 70 -6.37 -13.57 -11.93
N MET A 71 -7.10 -12.48 -11.64
CA MET A 71 -8.57 -12.51 -11.58
C MET A 71 -9.18 -12.99 -12.91
N GLY A 72 -8.64 -12.53 -14.05
CA GLY A 72 -9.03 -13.00 -15.37
C GLY A 72 -8.79 -14.49 -15.59
N GLU A 73 -7.64 -15.01 -15.15
CA GLU A 73 -7.34 -16.46 -15.21
C GLU A 73 -8.29 -17.30 -14.35
N MET A 74 -8.81 -16.73 -13.25
CA MET A 74 -9.81 -17.34 -12.38
C MET A 74 -11.26 -17.21 -12.91
N GLY A 75 -11.46 -16.58 -14.08
CA GLY A 75 -12.77 -16.38 -14.69
C GLY A 75 -13.57 -15.21 -14.09
N ILE A 76 -12.91 -14.28 -13.42
CA ILE A 76 -13.50 -13.03 -12.95
C ILE A 76 -13.23 -11.94 -14.00
N GLU A 77 -14.24 -11.12 -14.31
CA GLU A 77 -14.12 -10.00 -15.25
C GLU A 77 -14.06 -8.66 -14.48
N PRO A 78 -12.86 -8.18 -14.09
CA PRO A 78 -12.72 -6.90 -13.40
C PRO A 78 -12.91 -5.70 -14.34
N GLU A 79 -13.62 -4.66 -13.87
CA GLU A 79 -13.89 -3.46 -14.67
C GLU A 79 -12.72 -2.45 -14.68
N LYS A 80 -12.08 -2.23 -13.52
CA LYS A 80 -11.03 -1.23 -13.32
C LYS A 80 -10.22 -1.53 -12.06
N HIS A 81 -9.04 -0.94 -11.97
CA HIS A 81 -8.26 -0.84 -10.73
C HIS A 81 -7.75 0.59 -10.54
N HIS A 82 -7.52 0.99 -9.30
CA HIS A 82 -6.92 2.27 -8.95
C HIS A 82 -6.32 2.27 -7.56
N HIS A 83 -5.47 3.24 -7.30
CA HIS A 83 -5.05 3.57 -5.94
C HIS A 83 -6.18 4.35 -5.24
N GLU A 84 -6.42 4.05 -3.96
CA GLU A 84 -7.53 4.59 -3.18
C GLU A 84 -7.10 5.69 -2.20
N VAL A 85 -8.06 6.42 -1.62
CA VAL A 85 -7.86 7.69 -0.88
C VAL A 85 -6.89 7.60 0.32
N ALA A 86 -7.13 6.67 1.24
CA ALA A 86 -6.46 6.43 2.55
C ALA A 86 -5.86 7.64 3.31
#